data_AF-L1IBG2-F1
#
_entry.id   AF-L1IBG2-F1
#
_cell.length_a   1.000
_cell.length_b   1.000
_cell.length_c   1.000
_cell.angle_alpha   90.00
_cell.angle_beta   90.00
_cell.angle_gamma   90.00
#
_symmetry.space_group_name_H-M   'P 1'
#
loop_
_entity.id
_entity.type
_entity.pdbx_description
1 polymer ?
#
loop_
_entity_poly.entity_id
_entity_poly.type
_entity_poly.pdbx_seq_one_letter_code
_entity_poly.pdbx_strand_id
1 'polypeptide(L)'
;MDEDAILTADMAVLMQVATPMLQAEDSRLATAALLVRRLQTNAEEEQEFKKILRLLATTCSSDQFLLDMMLELLMTVEHKVPVINSIALAAAGSSAEQLSPVLDTYRDLLNSDRDLLVPIIGSISELDLSISQRESFLELISGSLKVVKDQDVPVVVNAMLQITTQSNACHIAARMFQLKSLTFYMDL
;
A
#
# COMPACT_ATOMS: atom_id res chain seq x y z
N MET A 1 19.18 -23.79 7.26
CA MET A 1 19.50 -23.38 5.88
C MET A 1 20.23 -22.05 6.03
N ASP A 2 21.41 -21.90 5.43
CA ASP A 2 22.20 -20.67 5.59
C ASP A 2 21.46 -19.47 4.98
N GLU A 3 21.55 -18.30 5.61
CA GLU A 3 20.92 -17.06 5.16
C GLU A 3 21.30 -16.74 3.71
N ASP A 4 22.57 -16.98 3.34
CA ASP A 4 23.09 -16.80 1.98
C ASP A 4 22.43 -17.72 0.95
N ALA A 5 21.95 -18.90 1.35
CA ALA A 5 21.22 -19.80 0.48
C ALA A 5 19.82 -19.27 0.16
N ILE A 6 19.15 -18.60 1.11
CA ILE A 6 17.83 -17.99 0.88
C ILE A 6 17.94 -16.78 -0.06
N LEU A 7 19.01 -16.00 0.06
CA LEU A 7 19.24 -14.81 -0.77
C LEU A 7 19.56 -15.14 -2.24
N THR A 8 20.13 -16.32 -2.49
CA THR A 8 20.60 -16.75 -3.83
C THR A 8 19.79 -17.90 -4.45
N ALA A 9 18.87 -18.51 -3.70
CA ALA A 9 18.05 -19.61 -4.19
C ALA A 9 17.19 -19.21 -5.40
N ASP A 10 16.92 -20.20 -6.26
CA ASP A 10 15.89 -20.08 -7.29
C ASP A 10 14.50 -19.88 -6.66
N MET A 11 13.63 -19.12 -7.33
CA MET A 11 12.31 -18.77 -6.81
C MET A 11 11.44 -20.00 -6.50
N ALA A 12 11.51 -21.07 -7.29
CA ALA A 12 10.73 -22.27 -7.04
C ALA A 12 11.17 -22.98 -5.74
N VAL A 13 12.47 -23.00 -5.48
CA VAL A 13 13.06 -23.57 -4.26
C VAL A 13 12.75 -22.67 -3.06
N LEU A 14 12.90 -21.36 -3.23
CA LEU A 14 12.61 -20.36 -2.20
C LEU A 14 11.17 -20.50 -1.70
N MET A 15 10.18 -20.54 -2.61
CA MET A 15 8.76 -20.62 -2.22
C MET A 15 8.43 -21.93 -1.51
N GLN A 16 9.05 -23.05 -1.90
CA GLN A 16 8.85 -24.35 -1.23
C GLN A 16 9.39 -24.35 0.21
N VAL A 17 10.50 -23.65 0.46
CA VAL A 17 11.13 -23.61 1.79
C VAL A 17 10.57 -22.49 2.66
N ALA A 18 10.32 -21.32 2.09
CA ALA A 18 9.84 -20.15 2.83
C ALA A 18 8.42 -20.35 3.37
N THR A 19 7.54 -21.00 2.62
CA THR A 19 6.14 -21.23 3.04
C THR A 19 6.04 -21.96 4.39
N PRO A 20 6.64 -23.15 4.59
CA PRO A 20 6.57 -23.82 5.89
C PRO A 20 7.31 -23.07 7.00
N MET A 21 8.39 -22.35 6.68
CA MET A 21 9.14 -21.58 7.67
C MET A 21 8.42 -20.31 8.14
N LEU A 22 7.60 -19.69 7.28
CA LEU A 22 6.71 -18.59 7.67
C LEU A 22 5.52 -19.07 8.49
N GLN A 23 5.05 -20.30 8.27
CA GLN A 23 3.98 -20.90 9.08
C GLN A 23 4.46 -21.25 10.49
N ALA A 24 5.70 -21.71 10.63
CA ALA A 24 6.31 -22.00 11.93
C ALA A 24 6.61 -20.71 12.71
N GLU A 25 6.06 -20.59 13.93
CA GLU A 25 6.16 -19.39 14.77
C GLU A 25 7.61 -19.01 15.11
N ASP A 26 8.45 -20.00 15.44
CA ASP A 26 9.85 -19.81 15.82
C ASP A 26 10.73 -19.22 14.70
N SER A 27 10.38 -19.47 13.43
CA SER A 27 11.17 -19.03 12.26
C SER A 27 10.48 -17.96 11.42
N ARG A 28 9.25 -17.56 11.75
CA ARG A 28 8.42 -16.68 10.92
C ARG A 28 9.10 -15.33 10.68
N LEU A 29 9.45 -14.62 11.75
CA LEU A 29 10.00 -13.26 11.64
C LEU A 29 11.37 -13.26 10.97
N ALA A 30 12.23 -14.23 11.31
CA ALA A 30 13.55 -14.37 10.69
C ALA A 30 13.42 -14.63 9.17
N THR A 31 12.51 -15.51 8.77
CA THR A 31 12.26 -15.81 7.35
C THR A 31 11.66 -14.60 6.63
N ALA A 32 10.73 -13.89 7.27
CA ALA A 32 10.14 -12.68 6.70
C ALA A 32 11.20 -11.59 6.46
N ALA A 33 12.09 -11.36 7.43
CA ALA A 33 13.19 -10.41 7.31
C ALA A 33 14.15 -10.77 6.17
N LEU A 34 14.48 -12.05 6.00
CA LEU A 34 15.34 -12.50 4.89
C LEU A 34 14.66 -12.30 3.53
N LEU A 35 13.36 -12.55 3.42
CA LEU A 35 12.61 -12.31 2.19
C LEU A 35 12.51 -10.83 1.85
N VAL A 36 12.27 -9.96 2.84
CA VAL A 36 12.28 -8.50 2.65
C VAL A 36 13.67 -8.02 2.21
N ARG A 37 14.72 -8.50 2.87
CA ARG A 37 16.10 -8.18 2.50
C ARG A 37 16.41 -8.61 1.07
N ARG A 38 15.94 -9.79 0.65
CA ARG A 38 16.06 -10.25 -0.73
C ARG A 38 15.39 -9.30 -1.72
N LEU A 39 14.17 -8.83 -1.41
CA LEU A 39 13.45 -7.84 -2.24
C LEU A 39 14.17 -6.49 -2.32
N GLN A 40 14.97 -6.13 -1.33
CA GLN A 40 15.79 -4.91 -1.34
C GLN A 40 17.08 -5.07 -2.16
N THR A 41 17.70 -6.25 -2.15
CA THR A 41 19.02 -6.46 -2.75
C THR A 41 18.98 -7.04 -4.16
N ASN A 42 17.96 -7.82 -4.49
CA ASN A 42 17.83 -8.47 -5.78
C ASN A 42 16.83 -7.70 -6.66
N ALA A 43 17.25 -7.41 -7.88
CA ALA A 43 16.34 -7.02 -8.96
C ALA A 43 15.58 -8.27 -9.44
N GLU A 44 14.65 -8.74 -8.61
CA GLU A 44 13.72 -9.81 -8.98
C GLU A 44 12.80 -9.31 -10.10
N GLU A 45 12.36 -10.21 -10.99
CA GLU A 45 11.33 -9.86 -11.97
C GLU A 45 10.05 -9.42 -11.23
N GLU A 46 9.25 -8.51 -11.81
CA GLU A 46 8.06 -7.97 -11.15
C GLU A 46 7.08 -9.06 -10.68
N GLN A 47 6.99 -10.17 -11.43
CA GLN A 47 6.14 -11.32 -11.06
C GLN A 47 6.66 -12.08 -9.84
N GLU A 48 7.97 -12.19 -9.73
CA GLU A 48 8.67 -12.86 -8.63
C GLU A 48 8.61 -12.01 -7.35
N PHE A 49 8.83 -10.71 -7.50
CA PHE A 49 8.64 -9.70 -6.47
C PHE A 49 7.21 -9.77 -5.87
N LYS A 50 6.19 -9.80 -6.73
CA LYS A 50 4.78 -9.94 -6.32
C LYS A 50 4.48 -11.24 -5.58
N LYS A 51 5.10 -12.36 -5.97
CA LYS A 51 4.89 -13.66 -5.31
C LYS A 51 5.40 -13.65 -3.88
N ILE A 52 6.60 -13.11 -3.65
CA ILE A 52 7.18 -13.00 -2.30
C ILE A 52 6.32 -12.08 -1.44
N LEU A 53 5.96 -10.89 -1.94
CA LEU A 53 5.11 -9.96 -1.20
C LEU A 53 3.77 -10.56 -0.81
N ARG A 54 3.12 -11.29 -1.74
CA ARG A 54 1.86 -11.97 -1.47
C ARG A 54 2.02 -13.04 -0.40
N LEU A 55 3.12 -13.81 -0.43
CA LEU A 55 3.39 -14.82 0.59
C LEU A 55 3.56 -14.19 1.98
N LEU A 56 4.31 -13.10 2.08
CA LEU A 56 4.50 -12.34 3.31
C LEU A 56 3.16 -11.81 3.85
N ALA A 57 2.41 -11.09 3.01
CA ALA A 57 1.15 -10.47 3.40
C ALA A 57 0.08 -11.48 3.81
N THR A 58 0.03 -12.65 3.17
CA THR A 58 -0.96 -13.70 3.51
C THR A 58 -0.59 -14.51 4.74
N THR A 59 0.70 -14.69 5.04
CA THR A 59 1.13 -15.57 6.14
C THR A 59 1.30 -14.82 7.46
N CYS A 60 1.57 -13.52 7.41
CA CYS A 60 1.84 -12.69 8.59
C CYS A 60 0.85 -11.51 8.71
N SER A 61 -0.43 -11.75 8.40
CA SER A 61 -1.46 -10.71 8.48
C SER A 61 -1.56 -10.10 9.89
N SER A 62 -1.69 -8.78 9.97
CA SER A 62 -1.77 -7.96 11.20
C SER A 62 -0.55 -7.99 12.11
N ASP A 63 0.59 -8.48 11.61
CA ASP A 63 1.87 -8.42 12.33
C ASP A 63 2.51 -7.03 12.17
N GLN A 64 2.70 -6.31 13.28
CA GLN A 64 3.28 -4.96 13.27
C GLN A 64 4.71 -4.95 12.71
N PHE A 65 5.51 -5.95 13.05
CA PHE A 65 6.90 -6.02 12.59
C PHE A 65 6.95 -6.22 11.07
N LEU A 66 6.05 -7.04 10.51
CA LEU A 66 5.94 -7.14 9.06
C LEU A 66 5.51 -5.82 8.42
N LEU A 67 4.49 -5.15 8.98
CA LEU A 67 4.02 -3.87 8.45
C LEU A 67 5.17 -2.84 8.41
N ASP A 68 5.93 -2.72 9.49
CA ASP A 68 7.08 -1.81 9.56
C ASP A 68 8.13 -2.15 8.49
N MET A 69 8.47 -3.44 8.32
CA MET A 69 9.38 -3.88 7.26
C MET A 69 8.86 -3.58 5.84
N MET A 70 7.54 -3.71 5.61
CA MET A 70 6.94 -3.40 4.31
C MET A 70 6.92 -1.89 4.04
N LEU A 71 6.76 -1.05 5.06
CA LEU A 71 6.88 0.40 4.95
C LEU A 71 8.32 0.81 4.65
N GLU A 72 9.31 0.20 5.30
CA GLU A 72 10.73 0.40 4.96
C GLU A 72 11.05 -0.05 3.53
N LEU A 73 10.51 -1.19 3.11
CA LEU A 73 10.63 -1.67 1.73
C LEU A 73 10.06 -0.66 0.74
N LEU A 74 8.87 -0.12 1.02
CA LEU A 74 8.20 0.86 0.17
C LEU A 74 9.03 2.13 -0.05
N MET A 75 9.84 2.52 0.92
CA MET A 75 10.72 3.68 0.84
C MET A 75 12.04 3.42 0.09
N THR A 76 12.39 2.15 -0.12
CA THR A 76 13.70 1.75 -0.68
C THR A 76 13.61 1.18 -2.10
N VAL A 77 12.48 0.58 -2.48
CA VAL A 77 12.32 -0.05 -3.80
C VAL A 77 11.81 0.92 -4.87
N GLU A 78 12.18 0.64 -6.13
CA GLU A 78 11.64 1.35 -7.29
C GLU A 78 10.17 0.95 -7.55
N HIS A 79 9.85 -0.33 -7.44
CA HIS A 79 8.51 -0.88 -7.68
C HIS A 79 7.60 -0.72 -6.46
N LYS A 80 7.10 0.50 -6.23
CA LYS A 80 6.25 0.84 -5.07
C LYS A 80 4.83 0.26 -5.14
N VAL A 81 4.25 0.19 -6.33
CA VAL A 81 2.84 -0.24 -6.52
C VAL A 81 2.56 -1.65 -5.99
N PRO A 82 3.37 -2.68 -6.29
CA PRO A 82 3.18 -4.01 -5.71
C PRO A 82 3.26 -4.03 -4.18
N VAL A 83 4.13 -3.21 -3.58
CA VAL A 83 4.27 -3.10 -2.12
C VAL A 83 3.02 -2.47 -1.51
N ILE A 84 2.53 -1.36 -2.06
CA ILE A 84 1.29 -0.68 -1.62
C ILE A 84 0.10 -1.65 -1.59
N ASN A 85 -0.08 -2.41 -2.67
CA ASN A 85 -1.18 -3.40 -2.74
C ASN A 85 -1.01 -4.52 -1.71
N SER A 86 0.23 -4.90 -1.41
CA SER A 86 0.50 -5.97 -0.44
C SER A 86 0.38 -5.50 1.00
N ILE A 87 0.62 -4.21 1.29
CA ILE A 87 0.37 -3.61 2.61
C ILE A 87 -1.11 -3.69 2.95
N ALA A 88 -2.01 -3.40 1.99
CA ALA A 88 -3.45 -3.53 2.19
C ALA A 88 -3.84 -4.93 2.69
N LEU A 89 -3.28 -5.94 2.04
CA LEU A 89 -3.50 -7.34 2.40
C LEU A 89 -2.88 -7.72 3.75
N ALA A 90 -1.65 -7.26 4.02
CA ALA A 90 -0.95 -7.53 5.28
C ALA A 90 -1.63 -6.84 6.47
N ALA A 91 -2.22 -5.67 6.25
CA ALA A 91 -2.88 -4.87 7.28
C ALA A 91 -4.34 -5.30 7.53
N ALA A 92 -4.83 -6.35 6.87
CA ALA A 92 -6.17 -6.88 7.09
C ALA A 92 -6.33 -7.33 8.55
N GLY A 93 -7.25 -6.70 9.28
CA GLY A 93 -7.49 -6.94 10.71
C GLY A 93 -6.63 -6.12 11.68
N SER A 94 -5.79 -5.21 11.17
CA SER A 94 -4.92 -4.37 12.00
C SER A 94 -5.72 -3.31 12.77
N SER A 95 -5.23 -2.94 13.96
CA SER A 95 -5.86 -1.90 14.76
C SER A 95 -5.64 -0.50 14.17
N ALA A 96 -6.45 0.48 14.58
CA ALA A 96 -6.28 1.86 14.14
C ALA A 96 -4.87 2.42 14.46
N GLU A 97 -4.25 1.98 15.57
CA GLU A 97 -2.89 2.38 15.95
C GLU A 97 -1.85 1.83 14.96
N GLN A 98 -2.00 0.57 14.55
CA GLN A 98 -1.11 -0.09 13.57
C GLN A 98 -1.24 0.53 12.16
N LEU A 99 -2.42 1.05 11.82
CA LEU A 99 -2.67 1.70 10.54
C LEU A 99 -2.17 3.15 10.48
N SER A 100 -1.90 3.79 11.62
CA SER A 100 -1.43 5.20 11.62
C SER A 100 -0.10 5.38 10.89
N PRO A 101 0.95 4.58 11.15
CA PRO A 101 2.21 4.68 10.41
C PRO A 101 2.05 4.45 8.90
N VAL A 102 1.12 3.58 8.49
CA VAL A 102 0.81 3.32 7.08
C VAL A 102 0.26 4.57 6.42
N LEU A 103 -0.71 5.23 7.06
CA LEU A 103 -1.31 6.47 6.55
C LEU A 103 -0.30 7.62 6.48
N ASP A 104 0.58 7.73 7.47
CA ASP A 104 1.63 8.74 7.49
C ASP A 104 2.63 8.51 6.35
N THR A 105 3.05 7.25 6.14
CA THR A 105 3.93 6.88 5.02
C THR A 105 3.27 7.17 3.66
N TYR A 106 1.98 6.86 3.51
CA TYR A 106 1.24 7.17 2.29
C TYR A 106 1.11 8.67 2.03
N ARG A 107 0.95 9.48 3.09
CA ARG A 107 0.97 10.94 2.99
C ARG A 107 2.32 11.44 2.47
N ASP A 108 3.42 10.93 3.01
CA ASP A 108 4.77 11.33 2.62
C ASP A 108 5.10 10.91 1.18
N LEU A 109 4.66 9.71 0.79
CA LEU A 109 4.79 9.23 -0.59
C LEU A 109 4.01 10.09 -1.56
N LEU A 110 2.75 10.44 -1.26
CA LEU A 110 1.97 11.30 -2.14
C LEU A 110 2.56 12.70 -2.25
N ASN A 111 3.21 13.21 -1.20
CA ASN A 111 3.92 14.48 -1.28
C ASN A 111 5.15 14.42 -2.19
N SER A 112 5.77 13.25 -2.31
CA SER A 112 6.99 13.04 -3.10
C SER A 112 6.68 12.60 -4.55
N ASP A 113 5.67 11.77 -4.73
CA ASP A 113 5.31 11.11 -5.99
C ASP A 113 3.78 11.01 -6.11
N ARG A 114 3.20 11.88 -6.93
CA ARG A 114 1.75 11.97 -7.12
C ARG A 114 1.19 10.87 -8.01
N ASP A 115 2.03 10.14 -8.76
CA ASP A 115 1.59 9.04 -9.61
C ASP A 115 1.15 7.81 -8.78
N LEU A 116 1.50 7.80 -7.49
CA LEU A 116 1.07 6.79 -6.53
C LEU A 116 -0.33 7.04 -5.97
N LEU A 117 -1.04 8.09 -6.39
CA LEU A 117 -2.37 8.43 -5.87
C LEU A 117 -3.37 7.28 -6.04
N VAL A 118 -3.50 6.76 -7.27
CA VAL A 118 -4.43 5.66 -7.57
C VAL A 118 -4.12 4.39 -6.75
N PRO A 119 -2.89 3.86 -6.71
CA PRO A 119 -2.61 2.66 -5.94
C PRO A 119 -2.76 2.87 -4.43
N ILE A 120 -2.40 4.04 -3.89
CA ILE A 120 -2.61 4.36 -2.46
C ILE A 120 -4.09 4.42 -2.12
N ILE A 121 -4.89 5.04 -2.97
CA ILE A 121 -6.34 5.08 -2.84
C ILE A 121 -6.92 3.66 -2.85
N GLY A 122 -6.48 2.81 -3.78
CA GLY A 122 -6.90 1.41 -3.85
C GLY A 122 -6.58 0.67 -2.56
N SER A 123 -5.34 0.75 -2.09
CA SER A 123 -4.91 0.15 -0.83
C SER A 123 -5.76 0.61 0.35
N ILE A 124 -6.03 1.91 0.49
CA ILE A 124 -6.83 2.44 1.59
C ILE A 124 -8.29 1.99 1.53
N SER A 125 -8.86 1.82 0.34
CA SER A 125 -10.23 1.31 0.21
C SER A 125 -10.41 -0.10 0.80
N GLU A 126 -9.33 -0.87 0.87
CA GLU A 126 -9.27 -2.22 1.45
C GLU A 126 -8.94 -2.21 2.96
N LEU A 127 -8.55 -1.07 3.54
CA LEU A 127 -8.21 -0.95 4.95
C LEU A 127 -9.44 -0.66 5.83
N ASP A 128 -9.45 -1.28 7.02
CA ASP A 128 -10.45 -1.05 8.06
C ASP A 128 -10.15 0.22 8.87
N LEU A 129 -10.20 1.38 8.19
CA LEU A 129 -9.95 2.67 8.81
C LEU A 129 -11.10 3.14 9.72
N SER A 130 -10.73 3.73 10.85
CA SER A 130 -11.66 4.48 11.71
C SER A 130 -12.21 5.73 11.01
N ILE A 131 -13.31 6.29 11.53
CA ILE A 131 -13.97 7.47 10.93
C ILE A 131 -12.98 8.65 10.82
N SER A 132 -12.23 8.94 11.87
CA SER A 132 -11.25 10.04 11.87
C SER A 132 -10.10 9.81 10.88
N GLN A 133 -9.65 8.56 10.71
CA GLN A 133 -8.62 8.22 9.73
C GLN A 133 -9.13 8.36 8.29
N ARG A 134 -10.38 7.96 8.02
CA ARG A 134 -11.03 8.17 6.72
C ARG A 134 -11.16 9.66 6.39
N GLU A 135 -11.54 10.47 7.37
CA GLU A 135 -11.65 11.93 7.21
C GLU A 135 -10.28 12.57 6.94
N SER A 136 -9.24 12.23 7.72
CA SER A 136 -7.89 12.75 7.49
C SER A 136 -7.35 12.38 6.10
N PHE A 137 -7.61 11.16 5.64
CA PHE A 137 -7.21 10.74 4.30
C PHE A 137 -8.02 11.46 3.20
N LEU A 138 -9.32 11.70 3.42
CA LEU A 138 -10.13 12.49 2.49
C LEU A 138 -9.54 13.89 2.30
N GLU A 139 -9.10 14.54 3.37
CA GLU A 139 -8.45 15.86 3.27
C GLU A 139 -7.16 15.80 2.44
N LEU A 140 -6.37 14.73 2.61
CA LEU A 140 -5.16 14.49 1.83
C LEU A 140 -5.46 14.32 0.33
N ILE A 141 -6.41 13.44 -0.02
CA ILE A 141 -6.84 13.25 -1.41
C ILE A 141 -7.33 14.58 -1.96
N SER A 142 -8.19 15.28 -1.21
CA SER A 142 -8.78 16.56 -1.59
C SER A 142 -7.73 17.63 -1.90
N GLY A 143 -6.64 17.67 -1.13
CA GLY A 143 -5.49 18.53 -1.42
C GLY A 143 -4.72 18.13 -2.69
N SER A 144 -4.68 16.83 -2.99
CA SER A 144 -4.00 16.26 -4.16
C SER A 144 -4.82 16.37 -5.45
N LEU A 145 -6.13 16.57 -5.36
CA LEU A 145 -7.08 16.67 -6.49
C LEU A 145 -6.71 17.71 -7.55
N LYS A 146 -6.03 18.78 -7.16
CA LYS A 146 -5.67 19.88 -8.08
C LYS A 146 -4.68 19.47 -9.17
N VAL A 147 -4.03 18.32 -9.02
CA VAL A 147 -2.91 17.87 -9.85
C VAL A 147 -3.13 16.47 -10.41
N VAL A 148 -4.36 15.95 -10.29
CA VAL A 148 -4.73 14.62 -10.76
C VAL A 148 -4.86 14.63 -12.28
N LYS A 149 -4.25 13.64 -12.94
CA LYS A 149 -4.38 13.43 -14.39
C LYS A 149 -5.82 13.06 -14.72
N ASP A 150 -6.35 13.55 -15.84
CA ASP A 150 -7.75 13.34 -16.23
C ASP A 150 -8.17 11.86 -16.27
N GLN A 151 -7.24 10.99 -16.69
CA GLN A 151 -7.44 9.53 -16.71
C GLN A 151 -7.70 8.92 -15.34
N ASP A 152 -7.18 9.52 -14.26
CA ASP A 152 -7.26 8.99 -12.90
C ASP A 152 -8.47 9.57 -12.15
N VAL A 153 -9.08 10.65 -12.66
CA VAL A 153 -10.25 11.31 -12.05
C VAL A 153 -11.39 10.35 -11.71
N PRO A 154 -11.82 9.40 -12.59
CA PRO A 154 -12.89 8.47 -12.25
C PRO A 154 -12.55 7.60 -11.03
N VAL A 155 -11.30 7.15 -10.92
CA VAL A 155 -10.84 6.31 -9.80
C VAL A 155 -10.83 7.11 -8.50
N VAL A 156 -10.32 8.33 -8.55
CA VAL A 156 -10.28 9.21 -7.38
C VAL A 156 -11.69 9.58 -6.91
N VAL A 157 -12.60 9.92 -7.84
CA VAL A 157 -14.01 10.20 -7.52
C VAL A 157 -14.68 8.98 -6.91
N ASN A 158 -14.48 7.79 -7.49
CA ASN A 158 -15.08 6.57 -6.94
C ASN A 158 -14.59 6.28 -5.51
N ALA A 159 -13.30 6.47 -5.24
CA ALA A 159 -12.77 6.28 -3.90
C ALA A 159 -13.32 7.30 -2.89
N MET A 160 -13.41 8.58 -3.29
CA MET A 160 -14.05 9.61 -2.47
C MET A 160 -15.51 9.25 -2.16
N LEU A 161 -16.26 8.69 -3.13
CA LEU A 161 -17.62 8.20 -2.91
C LEU A 161 -17.66 7.03 -1.92
N GLN A 162 -16.71 6.08 -2.00
CA GLN A 162 -16.65 4.94 -1.08
C GLN A 162 -16.36 5.33 0.37
N ILE A 163 -15.63 6.42 0.59
CA ILE A 163 -15.35 6.95 1.94
C ILE A 163 -16.32 8.07 2.36
N THR A 164 -17.35 8.33 1.54
CA THR A 164 -18.40 9.31 1.85
C THR A 164 -19.32 8.76 2.94
N THR A 165 -19.44 9.53 4.02
CA THR A 165 -20.43 9.37 5.08
C THR A 165 -21.48 10.47 4.98
N GLN A 166 -22.59 10.32 5.70
CA GLN A 166 -23.66 11.32 5.69
C GLN A 166 -23.20 12.70 6.23
N SER A 167 -22.19 12.72 7.11
CA SER A 167 -21.63 13.96 7.67
C SER A 167 -20.69 14.70 6.72
N ASN A 168 -20.00 14.00 5.82
CA ASN A 168 -19.01 14.59 4.91
C ASN A 168 -19.47 14.69 3.44
N ALA A 169 -20.65 14.14 3.11
CA ALA A 169 -21.20 14.10 1.75
C ALA A 169 -21.25 15.48 1.05
N CYS A 170 -21.71 16.52 1.75
CA CYS A 170 -21.75 17.88 1.17
C CYS A 170 -20.34 18.44 0.89
N HIS A 171 -19.37 18.12 1.74
CA HIS A 171 -17.99 18.57 1.55
C HIS A 171 -17.34 17.86 0.36
N ILE A 172 -17.55 16.56 0.26
CA ILE A 172 -17.05 15.71 -0.83
C ILE A 172 -17.65 16.13 -2.17
N ALA A 173 -18.98 16.32 -2.21
CA ALA A 173 -19.66 16.80 -3.40
C ALA A 173 -19.09 18.15 -3.86
N ALA A 174 -18.92 19.11 -2.94
CA ALA A 174 -18.36 20.42 -3.25
C ALA A 174 -16.94 20.34 -3.87
N ARG A 175 -16.11 19.39 -3.42
CA ARG A 175 -14.78 19.16 -4.00
C ARG A 175 -14.80 18.42 -5.34
N MET A 176 -15.70 17.46 -5.51
CA MET A 176 -15.92 16.83 -6.83
C MET A 176 -16.37 17.84 -7.88
N PHE A 177 -17.22 18.82 -7.51
CA PHE A 177 -17.61 19.88 -8.45
C PHE A 177 -16.45 20.81 -8.83
N GLN A 178 -15.45 20.99 -7.96
CA GLN A 178 -14.23 21.75 -8.29
C GLN A 178 -13.33 21.01 -9.29
N LEU A 179 -13.25 19.68 -9.23
CA LEU A 179 -12.54 18.87 -10.24
C LEU A 179 -13.10 19.14 -11.65
N LYS A 180 -14.43 19.20 -11.77
CA LYS A 180 -15.10 19.45 -13.04
C LYS A 180 -14.83 20.84 -13.63
N SER A 181 -14.54 21.82 -12.76
CA SER A 181 -14.15 23.17 -13.22
C SER A 181 -12.72 23.24 -13.74
N LEU A 182 -11.81 22.38 -13.29
CA LEU A 182 -10.41 22.35 -13.77
C LEU A 182 -10.29 21.66 -15.14
N THR A 183 -11.04 20.57 -15.36
CA THR A 183 -11.09 19.86 -16.66
C THR A 183 -11.66 20.76 -17.76
N PHE A 184 -12.69 21.56 -17.46
CA PHE A 184 -13.32 22.47 -18.44
C PHE A 184 -12.42 23.63 -18.90
N TYR A 185 -11.35 23.96 -18.17
CA TYR A 185 -10.41 25.02 -18.55
C TYR A 185 -9.17 24.53 -19.32
N MET A 186 -8.94 23.22 -19.40
CA MET A 186 -7.84 22.64 -20.18
C MET A 186 -8.23 22.22 -21.61
N ASP A 187 -9.53 22.21 -21.91
CA ASP A 187 -10.09 21.92 -23.25
C ASP A 187 -10.34 23.18 -24.11
N LEU A 188 -9.74 24.33 -23.77
CA LEU A 188 -9.85 25.61 -24.49
C LEU A 188 -8.51 26.14 -25.00
#